data_AF-A0A955VQU0-F1
#
_entry.id   AF-A0A955VQU0-F1
#
_cell.length_a   1.000
_cell.length_b   1.000
_cell.length_c   1.000
_cell.angle_alpha   90.00
_cell.angle_beta   90.00
_cell.angle_gamma   90.00
#
_symmetry.space_group_name_H-M   'P 1'
#
loop_
_entity.id
_entity.type
_entity.pdbx_description
1 polymer ?
#
loop_
_entity_poly.entity_id
_entity_poly.type
_entity_poly.pdbx_seq_one_letter_code
_entity_poly.pdbx_strand_id
1 'polypeptide(L)'
;CGLVSKTPFFHTGPYATLDNWRLWFLVGIPLGGLVAALTSPGAVVASFSLGPLYDAALPGAIWAKGALLFVGGTAMGLGARMAGGCTSGHAITGVSLLNWPSMVAGAGFFAGGIVIVQLLFRVLA
;
A
#
# COMPACT_ATOMS: atom_id res chain seq x y z
N CYS A 1 4.63 -10.66 10.58
CA CYS A 1 6.08 -10.38 10.53
C CYS A 1 6.84 -11.64 10.94
N GLY A 2 7.50 -12.32 10.00
CA GLY A 2 8.33 -13.48 10.32
C GLY A 2 9.50 -13.17 11.25
N LEU A 3 9.99 -11.92 11.26
CA LEU A 3 11.05 -11.48 12.17
C LEU A 3 10.69 -11.52 13.67
N VAL A 4 9.39 -11.54 14.01
CA VAL A 4 8.89 -11.46 15.39
C VAL A 4 8.04 -12.69 15.75
N SER A 5 7.48 -13.40 14.76
CA SER A 5 6.62 -14.56 15.01
C SER A 5 7.42 -15.85 15.13
N LYS A 6 7.26 -16.57 16.24
CA LYS A 6 7.88 -17.89 16.47
C LYS A 6 7.22 -19.05 15.70
N THR A 7 6.17 -18.78 14.91
CA THR A 7 5.45 -19.85 14.21
C THR A 7 6.23 -20.30 12.96
N PRO A 8 6.43 -21.63 12.75
CA PRO A 8 7.27 -22.16 11.67
C PRO A 8 6.81 -21.75 10.27
N PHE A 9 5.52 -21.45 10.09
CA PHE A 9 4.94 -20.97 8.84
C PHE A 9 5.58 -19.67 8.29
N PHE A 10 6.08 -18.78 9.16
CA PHE A 10 6.72 -17.52 8.71
C PHE A 10 8.24 -17.62 8.54
N HIS A 11 8.85 -18.76 8.89
CA HIS A 11 10.28 -19.02 8.72
C HIS A 11 10.56 -19.90 7.49
N THR A 12 9.55 -20.20 6.67
CA THR A 12 9.70 -20.95 5.44
C THR A 12 9.74 -20.03 4.22
N GLY A 13 10.69 -20.24 3.32
CA GLY A 13 10.81 -19.52 2.05
C GLY A 13 11.91 -18.45 2.02
N PRO A 14 11.93 -17.58 0.99
CA PRO A 14 13.06 -16.67 0.71
C PRO A 14 13.32 -15.60 1.79
N TYR A 15 12.47 -15.49 2.81
CA TYR A 15 12.59 -14.49 3.88
C TYR A 15 13.00 -15.07 5.24
N ALA A 16 13.45 -16.32 5.26
CA ALA A 16 13.92 -17.00 6.47
C ALA A 16 15.28 -16.44 6.96
N THR A 17 16.09 -15.92 6.04
CA THR A 17 17.39 -15.31 6.33
C THR A 17 17.32 -13.79 6.18
N LEU A 18 18.08 -13.08 7.03
CA LEU A 18 18.23 -11.61 6.96
C LEU A 18 19.00 -11.15 5.71
N ASP A 19 19.66 -12.07 4.99
CA ASP A 19 20.45 -11.82 3.78
C ASP A 19 19.57 -11.74 2.51
N ASN A 20 18.40 -11.10 2.63
CA ASN A 20 17.50 -10.87 1.51
C ASN A 20 17.39 -9.37 1.24
N TRP A 21 17.81 -8.93 0.06
CA TRP A 21 17.74 -7.52 -0.37
C TRP A 21 16.33 -6.92 -0.25
N ARG A 22 15.28 -7.75 -0.38
CA ARG A 22 13.89 -7.31 -0.27
C ARG A 22 13.55 -6.84 1.14
N LEU A 23 14.19 -7.39 2.18
CA LEU A 23 14.01 -6.94 3.56
C LEU A 23 14.63 -5.55 3.75
N TRP A 24 15.83 -5.33 3.22
CA TRP A 24 16.49 -4.02 3.22
C TRP A 24 15.69 -2.98 2.43
N PHE A 25 15.13 -3.36 1.29
CA PHE A 25 14.22 -2.50 0.53
C PHE A 25 12.98 -2.14 1.36
N LEU A 26 12.38 -3.10 2.06
CA LEU A 26 11.19 -2.88 2.89
C LEU A 26 11.46 -1.92 4.06
N VAL A 27 12.66 -1.99 4.66
CA VAL A 27 13.14 -1.05 5.69
C VAL A 27 13.50 0.31 5.08
N GLY A 28 14.01 0.32 3.85
CA GLY A 28 14.37 1.54 3.12
C GLY A 28 13.17 2.41 2.76
N ILE A 29 11.97 1.85 2.54
CA ILE A 29 10.75 2.62 2.23
C ILE A 29 10.40 3.63 3.35
N PRO A 30 10.21 3.24 4.62
CA PRO A 30 9.89 4.19 5.68
C PRO A 30 11.06 5.13 6.00
N LEU A 31 12.30 4.64 5.95
CA LEU A 31 13.49 5.49 6.17
C LEU A 31 13.64 6.55 5.08
N GLY A 32 13.45 6.19 3.81
CA GLY A 32 13.47 7.11 2.69
C GLY A 32 12.36 8.16 2.79
N GLY A 33 11.15 7.75 3.19
CA GLY A 33 10.05 8.67 3.48
C GLY A 33 10.37 9.65 4.62
N LEU A 34 11.02 9.18 5.69
CA LEU A 34 11.45 10.02 6.80
C LEU A 34 12.52 11.04 6.35
N VAL A 35 13.55 10.59 5.63
CA VAL A 35 14.59 11.49 5.10
C VAL A 35 13.96 12.55 4.19
N ALA A 36 13.08 12.15 3.27
CA ALA A 36 12.38 13.08 2.38
C ALA A 36 11.50 14.08 3.14
N ALA A 37 10.83 13.64 4.21
CA ALA A 37 10.05 14.53 5.05
C ALA A 37 10.94 15.58 5.76
N LEU A 38 12.10 15.16 6.29
CA LEU A 38 13.03 16.04 6.99
C LEU A 38 13.79 17.01 6.07
N THR A 39 14.02 16.64 4.81
CA THR A 39 14.69 17.51 3.83
C THR A 39 13.74 18.42 3.08
N SER A 40 12.42 18.17 3.16
CA SER A 40 11.43 19.01 2.50
C SER A 40 11.35 20.41 3.15
N PRO A 41 11.15 21.50 2.38
CA PRO A 41 11.02 22.86 2.93
C PRO A 41 9.76 23.10 3.79
N GLY A 42 8.94 22.07 4.03
CA GLY A 42 7.69 22.15 4.78
C GLY A 42 7.83 21.64 6.21
N ALA A 43 6.97 22.12 7.11
CA ALA A 43 6.88 21.57 8.45
C ALA A 43 6.37 20.12 8.40
N VAL A 44 7.10 19.20 9.02
CA VAL A 44 6.64 17.82 9.20
C VAL A 44 5.57 17.81 10.29
N VAL A 45 4.31 17.78 9.86
CA VAL A 45 3.16 17.73 10.78
C VAL A 45 2.62 16.30 10.82
N ALA A 46 2.65 15.67 12.00
CA ALA A 46 1.96 14.40 12.20
C ALA A 46 0.45 14.66 12.21
N SER A 47 -0.21 14.39 11.08
CA SER A 47 -1.66 14.59 10.95
C SER A 47 -2.36 13.29 10.55
N PHE A 48 -3.56 13.11 11.08
CA PHE A 48 -4.51 12.08 10.63
C PHE A 48 -5.53 12.64 9.65
N SER A 49 -5.26 13.82 9.07
CA SER A 49 -6.08 14.39 8.01
C SER A 49 -5.74 13.68 6.70
N LEU A 50 -6.77 13.21 6.00
CA LEU A 50 -6.62 12.60 4.68
C LEU A 50 -6.71 13.66 3.56
N GLY A 51 -6.73 14.94 3.92
CA GLY A 51 -6.96 16.07 3.03
C GLY A 51 -8.42 16.53 3.04
N PRO A 52 -8.69 17.80 2.68
CA PRO A 52 -9.99 18.43 2.87
C PRO A 52 -11.13 17.74 2.10
N LEU A 53 -10.84 17.19 0.92
CA LEU A 53 -11.80 16.43 0.11
C LEU A 53 -12.24 15.12 0.79
N TYR A 54 -11.29 14.37 1.34
CA TYR A 54 -11.56 13.09 1.99
C TYR A 54 -12.13 13.28 3.39
N ASP A 55 -11.69 14.30 4.13
CA ASP A 55 -12.25 14.61 5.45
C ASP A 55 -13.72 15.06 5.38
N ALA A 56 -14.18 15.60 4.25
CA ALA A 56 -15.58 15.90 4.00
C ALA A 56 -16.43 14.66 3.66
N ALA A 57 -15.85 13.69 2.94
CA ALA A 57 -16.55 12.48 2.48
C ALA A 57 -16.51 11.32 3.49
N LEU A 58 -15.54 11.31 4.43
CA LEU A 58 -15.37 10.24 5.42
C LEU A 58 -15.86 10.63 6.81
N PRO A 59 -16.19 9.64 7.69
CA PRO A 59 -16.56 9.91 9.07
C PRO A 59 -15.50 10.73 9.80
N GLY A 60 -15.91 11.80 10.49
CA GLY A 60 -14.98 12.64 11.27
C GLY A 60 -14.29 11.92 12.44
N ALA A 61 -14.85 10.79 12.89
CA ALA A 61 -14.30 10.01 13.99
C ALA A 61 -13.01 9.27 13.60
N ILE A 62 -11.92 9.52 14.33
CA ILE A 62 -10.59 8.93 14.09
C ILE A 62 -10.63 7.40 14.09
N TRP A 63 -11.39 6.79 15.01
CA TRP A 63 -11.49 5.34 15.10
C TRP A 63 -12.17 4.72 13.87
N ALA A 64 -13.17 5.41 13.29
CA ALA A 64 -13.87 4.95 12.09
C ALA A 64 -12.97 5.06 10.85
N LYS A 65 -12.19 6.16 10.73
CA LYS A 65 -11.15 6.29 9.71
C LYS A 65 -10.12 5.17 9.83
N GLY A 66 -9.62 4.93 11.05
CA GLY A 66 -8.65 3.87 11.34
C GLY A 66 -9.17 2.48 10.96
N ALA A 67 -10.42 2.16 11.30
CA ALA A 67 -11.05 0.90 10.91
C ALA A 67 -11.15 0.76 9.39
N LEU A 68 -11.57 1.81 8.68
CA LEU A 68 -11.67 1.79 7.22
C LEU A 68 -10.29 1.62 6.55
N LEU A 69 -9.28 2.35 7.01
CA LEU A 69 -7.90 2.22 6.54
C LEU A 69 -7.34 0.82 6.78
N PHE A 70 -7.63 0.23 7.94
CA PHE A 70 -7.22 -1.13 8.27
C PHE A 70 -7.88 -2.17 7.38
N VAL A 71 -9.20 -2.07 7.17
CA VAL A 71 -9.94 -2.98 6.28
C VAL A 71 -9.48 -2.82 4.83
N GLY A 72 -9.33 -1.57 4.36
CA GLY A 72 -8.83 -1.27 3.02
C GLY A 72 -7.41 -1.78 2.78
N GLY A 73 -6.52 -1.58 3.75
CA GLY A 73 -5.14 -2.12 3.71
C GLY A 73 -5.12 -3.66 3.68
N THR A 74 -5.98 -4.30 4.47
CA THR A 74 -6.11 -5.77 4.49
C THR A 74 -6.64 -6.29 3.14
N ALA A 75 -7.66 -5.63 2.57
CA ALA A 75 -8.20 -5.97 1.26
C ALA A 75 -7.16 -5.80 0.13
N MET A 76 -6.38 -4.72 0.17
CA MET A 76 -5.25 -4.49 -0.74
C MET A 76 -4.19 -5.60 -0.60
N GLY A 77 -3.83 -5.98 0.62
CA GLY A 77 -2.88 -7.06 0.88
C GLY A 77 -3.35 -8.42 0.36
N LEU A 78 -4.63 -8.76 0.59
CA LEU A 78 -5.24 -9.96 0.05
C LEU A 78 -5.27 -9.94 -1.48
N GLY A 79 -5.67 -8.81 -2.08
CA GLY A 79 -5.67 -8.58 -3.53
C GLY A 79 -4.29 -8.78 -4.15
N ALA A 80 -3.25 -8.19 -3.57
CA ALA A 80 -1.87 -8.37 -4.03
C ALA A 80 -1.42 -9.84 -3.96
N ARG A 81 -1.86 -10.58 -2.94
CA ARG A 81 -1.55 -12.00 -2.83
C ARG A 81 -2.26 -12.83 -3.91
N MET A 82 -3.53 -12.54 -4.19
CA MET A 82 -4.31 -13.19 -5.24
C MET A 82 -3.76 -12.89 -6.64
N ALA A 83 -3.29 -11.67 -6.88
CA ALA A 83 -2.67 -11.28 -8.15
C ALA A 83 -1.26 -11.87 -8.36
N GLY A 84 -0.67 -12.49 -7.33
CA GLY A 84 0.71 -13.00 -7.38
C GLY A 84 1.78 -11.90 -7.30
N GLY A 85 1.39 -10.66 -6.98
CA GLY A 85 2.28 -9.51 -6.94
C GLY A 85 1.58 -8.23 -6.51
N CYS A 86 2.36 -7.21 -6.17
CA CYS A 86 1.85 -5.88 -5.84
C CYS A 86 1.81 -4.97 -7.07
N THR A 87 1.25 -3.77 -6.89
CA THR A 87 1.25 -2.71 -7.91
C THR A 87 2.65 -2.36 -8.37
N SER A 88 3.64 -2.28 -7.48
CA SER A 88 5.04 -2.02 -7.87
C SER A 88 5.62 -3.11 -8.78
N GLY A 89 5.30 -4.39 -8.54
CA GLY A 89 5.78 -5.50 -9.36
C GLY A 89 5.11 -5.58 -10.75
N HIS A 90 3.79 -5.40 -10.81
CA HIS A 90 3.08 -5.45 -12.10
C HIS A 90 3.17 -4.13 -12.88
N ALA A 91 3.03 -2.98 -12.23
CA ALA A 91 2.97 -1.69 -12.90
C ALA A 91 4.35 -1.08 -13.20
N ILE A 92 5.33 -1.14 -12.28
CA ILE A 92 6.65 -0.53 -12.54
C ILE A 92 7.50 -1.48 -13.36
N THR A 93 7.79 -2.67 -12.81
CA THR A 93 8.67 -3.63 -13.50
C THR A 93 7.93 -4.35 -14.63
N GLY A 94 6.71 -4.82 -14.40
CA GLY A 94 5.97 -5.64 -15.37
C GLY A 94 5.59 -4.91 -16.67
N VAL A 95 5.20 -3.63 -16.59
CA VAL A 95 4.93 -2.80 -17.78
C VAL A 95 6.22 -2.44 -18.52
N SER A 96 7.32 -2.17 -17.79
CA SER A 96 8.62 -1.88 -18.41
C SER A 96 9.20 -3.07 -19.18
N LEU A 97 8.88 -4.30 -18.73
CA LEU A 97 9.22 -5.56 -19.40
C LEU A 97 8.21 -5.95 -20.50
N LEU A 98 7.20 -5.11 -20.76
CA LEU A 98 6.11 -5.31 -21.72
C LEU A 98 5.41 -6.68 -21.57
N ASN A 99 5.25 -7.14 -20.32
CA ASN A 99 4.64 -8.43 -20.04
C ASN A 99 3.11 -8.32 -20.01
N TRP A 100 2.44 -9.02 -20.93
CA TRP A 100 0.98 -8.93 -21.11
C TRP A 100 0.15 -9.18 -19.84
N PRO A 101 0.43 -10.21 -19.02
CA PRO A 101 -0.32 -10.45 -17.77
C PRO A 101 -0.16 -9.30 -16.76
N SER A 102 1.01 -8.68 -16.72
CA SER A 102 1.26 -7.53 -15.83
C SER A 102 0.56 -6.27 -16.30
N MET A 103 0.40 -6.07 -17.60
CA MET A 103 -0.40 -4.98 -18.14
C MET A 103 -1.88 -5.13 -17.76
N VAL A 104 -2.43 -6.35 -17.89
CA VAL A 104 -3.81 -6.64 -17.48
C VAL A 104 -4.01 -6.45 -15.97
N ALA A 105 -3.09 -6.98 -15.15
CA ALA A 105 -3.13 -6.77 -13.70
C ALA A 105 -3.03 -5.29 -13.32
N GLY A 106 -2.12 -4.55 -13.96
CA GLY A 106 -1.96 -3.11 -13.78
C GLY A 106 -3.23 -2.33 -14.14
N ALA A 107 -3.83 -2.60 -15.31
CA ALA A 107 -5.08 -2.00 -15.74
C ALA A 107 -6.23 -2.28 -14.76
N GLY A 108 -6.30 -3.52 -14.23
CA GLY A 108 -7.28 -3.88 -13.21
C GLY A 108 -7.13 -3.09 -11.90
N PHE A 109 -5.89 -2.90 -11.43
CA PHE A 109 -5.64 -2.08 -10.24
C PHE A 109 -6.07 -0.62 -10.42
N PHE A 110 -5.75 -0.02 -11.58
CA PHE A 110 -6.16 1.35 -11.89
C PHE A 110 -7.67 1.47 -12.06
N ALA A 111 -8.30 0.56 -12.80
CA ALA A 111 -9.75 0.56 -12.99
C ALA A 111 -10.49 0.42 -11.65
N GLY A 112 -10.05 -0.51 -10.79
CA GLY A 112 -10.61 -0.68 -9.45
C GLY A 112 -10.48 0.58 -8.58
N GLY A 113 -9.31 1.23 -8.61
CA GLY A 113 -9.09 2.49 -7.90
C GLY A 113 -10.02 3.61 -8.40
N ILE A 114 -10.15 3.77 -9.72
CA ILE A 114 -11.04 4.76 -10.32
C ILE A 114 -12.49 4.49 -9.91
N VAL A 115 -12.96 3.25 -10.00
CA VAL A 115 -14.33 2.88 -9.62
C VAL A 115 -14.60 3.20 -8.16
N ILE A 116 -13.70 2.84 -7.24
CA ILE A 116 -13.87 3.12 -5.80
C ILE A 116 -13.90 4.62 -5.51
N VAL A 117 -13.01 5.41 -6.12
CA VAL A 117 -12.98 6.87 -5.93
C VAL A 117 -14.26 7.51 -6.47
N GLN A 118 -14.72 7.07 -7.64
CA GLN A 118 -15.97 7.58 -8.24
C GLN A 118 -17.19 7.21 -7.38
N LEU A 119 -17.25 5.97 -6.87
CA LEU A 119 -18.31 5.57 -5.95
C LEU A 119 -18.28 6.40 -4.66
N LEU A 120 -17.10 6.63 -4.09
CA LEU A 120 -16.96 7.40 -2.86
C LEU A 120 -17.48 8.83 -3.04
N PHE A 121 -17.01 9.55 -4.06
CA PHE A 121 -17.33 10.97 -4.22
C PHE A 121 -18.65 11.26 -4.94
N ARG A 122 -19.24 10.29 -5.63
CA ARG A 122 -20.46 10.49 -6.41
C ARG A 122 -21.70 9.89 -5.75
N VAL A 123 -21.52 8.95 -4.82
CA VAL A 123 -22.60 8.30 -4.09
C VAL A 123 -22.62 8.70 -2.61
N LEU A 124 -21.45 8.94 -2.01
CA LEU A 124 -21.33 9.17 -0.55
C LEU A 124 -21.10 10.64 -0.16
N ALA A 125 -20.58 11.47 -1.07
CA ALA A 125 -20.37 12.91 -0.90
C ALA A 125 -21.38 13.71 -1.72
#